data_AF-A0A1Y1X479-F1
#
_entry.id   AF-A0A1Y1X479-F1
#
_cell.length_a   1.000
_cell.length_b   1.000
_cell.length_c   1.000
_cell.angle_alpha   90.00
_cell.angle_beta   90.00
_cell.angle_gamma   90.00
#
_symmetry.space_group_name_H-M   'P 1'
#
loop_
_entity.id
_entity.type
_entity.pdbx_description
1 polymer ?
#
loop_
_entity_poly.entity_id
_entity_poly.type
_entity_poly.pdbx_seq_one_letter_code
_entity_poly.pdbx_strand_id
1 'polypeptide(L)'
;METIFNVTTENDLNDIRLRNLLKKIGYYPGDKPALLSKVSYPDGPVLDGVELLRITNSLSQEDQLKKKISQNEKEYLHKRSQERIKNWKNTITGQRRLKEEKRRKEKEELEEKRKRENELFLENEKKKKEEMLEKVKKIQIQQLDSIKAFNIKLRHFEALKERKLQIEKKKLKEKIQEEYDKQLDEHFKQLKIAEAEEDKRKLNEKLKAAKVVDDYNQALREKRKIEKALQKQESLREHEKAVQEDKEQKEKDKLEALKEKEKHKVLYENFKQKEIENKMKKERMKMIEEKTIEEIEQFLEKKNKQNELRQQREMELRQKNYHNKEYIYKLIEEDNKKKKKAIEDFQTKWLDVKDMQTKSEEEREKINAQFRKELYQAHLDKVEEKRKKKELQEKKSLELSKILKEYDECTRKMEIYKQEQKKLEIEKLAELNKILKEEQLERKKKELEDRNAWRKVIKDSQDEERKYYEEYIKTVANEWWAKDNEPLQRYIKGQLNPATTISSRRFMNGNLHIYNTWERLGFTGKYIPGDLKSSSETVGSHEEFLKDVTPKKYVPINYESKDFH
;
A
#
# COMPACT_ATOMS: atom_id res chain seq x y z
N MET A 1 -1.45 7.96 26.26
CA MET A 1 -1.77 7.90 27.70
C MET A 1 -1.56 9.28 28.27
N GLU A 2 -2.60 10.09 28.25
CA GLU A 2 -2.63 11.42 28.87
C GLU A 2 -3.70 11.38 29.95
N THR A 3 -3.29 11.62 31.19
CA THR A 3 -4.15 11.58 32.38
C THR A 3 -4.81 12.95 32.57
N ILE A 4 -6.14 13.00 32.43
CA ILE A 4 -6.96 14.15 32.81
C ILE A 4 -7.39 13.95 34.27
N PHE A 5 -6.92 14.84 35.15
CA PHE A 5 -7.37 14.94 36.54
C PHE A 5 -8.75 15.60 36.60
N ASN A 6 -9.74 14.93 37.18
CA ASN A 6 -10.98 15.54 37.65
C ASN A 6 -10.97 15.51 39.18
N VAL A 7 -10.77 16.68 39.80
CA VAL A 7 -11.03 16.92 41.22
C VAL A 7 -12.10 18.01 41.28
N THR A 8 -13.33 17.65 41.60
CA THR A 8 -14.37 18.59 42.02
C THR A 8 -14.51 18.46 43.53
N THR A 9 -13.97 19.43 44.26
CA THR A 9 -14.14 19.58 45.70
C THR A 9 -15.54 20.11 46.02
N GLU A 10 -16.23 19.50 46.99
CA GLU A 10 -17.60 19.80 47.42
C GLU A 10 -17.83 21.23 47.99
N ASN A 11 -16.79 22.06 48.08
CA ASN A 11 -16.87 23.39 48.70
C ASN A 11 -17.45 24.50 47.80
N ASP A 12 -17.56 24.31 46.48
CA ASP A 12 -18.08 25.34 45.56
C ASP A 12 -19.62 25.39 45.48
N LEU A 13 -20.32 24.39 46.02
CA LEU A 13 -21.78 24.32 45.97
C LEU A 13 -22.46 25.23 47.01
N ASN A 14 -21.77 25.60 48.09
CA ASN A 14 -22.33 26.46 49.14
C ASN A 14 -22.30 27.95 48.77
N ASP A 15 -21.29 28.40 48.03
CA ASP A 15 -21.19 29.81 47.59
C ASP A 15 -22.24 30.17 46.51
N ILE A 16 -22.63 29.21 45.68
CA ILE A 16 -23.67 29.40 44.65
C ILE A 16 -25.07 29.50 45.30
N ARG A 17 -25.30 28.83 46.43
CA ARG A 17 -26.57 28.93 47.18
C ARG A 17 -26.72 30.27 47.90
N LEU A 18 -25.64 30.83 48.45
CA LEU A 18 -25.66 32.12 49.14
C LEU A 18 -25.93 33.29 48.17
N ARG A 19 -25.35 33.28 46.97
CA ARG A 19 -25.61 34.33 45.96
C ARG A 19 -27.05 34.34 45.44
N ASN A 20 -27.73 33.19 45.45
CA ASN A 20 -29.12 33.08 44.99
C ASN A 20 -30.14 33.48 46.06
N LEU A 21 -29.80 33.37 47.35
CA LEU A 21 -30.65 33.87 48.44
C LEU A 21 -30.68 35.41 48.49
N LEU A 22 -29.54 36.07 48.23
CA LEU A 22 -29.43 37.53 48.22
C LEU A 22 -30.18 38.20 47.05
N LYS A 23 -30.49 37.48 45.96
CA LYS A 23 -31.29 38.00 44.84
C LYS A 23 -32.81 38.01 45.10
N LYS A 24 -33.31 37.29 46.11
CA LYS A 24 -34.75 37.20 46.41
C LYS A 24 -35.27 38.29 47.34
N ILE A 25 -34.38 39.03 48.00
CA ILE A 25 -34.72 40.22 48.76
C ILE A 25 -34.26 41.39 47.89
N GLY A 26 -35.20 42.10 47.27
CA GLY A 26 -34.92 43.18 46.32
C GLY A 26 -34.31 44.42 46.96
N TYR A 27 -33.11 44.29 47.51
CA TYR A 27 -32.27 45.40 47.93
C TYR A 27 -31.22 45.66 46.86
N TYR A 28 -31.34 46.82 46.21
CA TYR A 28 -30.30 47.35 45.35
C TYR A 28 -29.17 47.89 46.25
N PRO A 29 -27.90 47.50 46.03
CA PRO A 29 -26.78 48.04 46.81
C PRO A 29 -26.56 49.50 46.38
N GLY A 30 -27.27 50.42 47.04
CA GLY A 30 -27.24 51.85 46.73
C GLY A 30 -28.26 52.70 47.50
N ASP A 31 -29.41 52.12 47.90
CA ASP A 31 -30.44 52.85 48.64
C ASP A 31 -30.30 52.63 50.15
N LYS A 32 -29.72 53.61 50.86
CA LYS A 32 -29.82 53.70 52.32
C LYS A 32 -31.17 54.33 52.68
N PRO A 33 -32.02 53.72 53.53
CA PRO A 33 -33.18 54.42 54.05
C PRO A 33 -32.71 55.52 55.02
N ALA A 34 -33.05 56.79 54.70
CA ALA A 34 -32.84 57.91 55.61
C ALA A 34 -33.73 57.74 56.83
N LEU A 35 -33.14 57.52 58.01
CA LEU A 35 -33.84 57.53 59.28
C LEU A 35 -34.27 58.97 59.60
N LEU A 36 -35.55 59.26 59.43
CA LEU A 36 -36.18 60.48 59.92
C LEU A 36 -36.35 60.38 61.44
N SER A 37 -35.33 60.78 62.19
CA SER A 37 -35.45 61.09 63.62
C SER A 37 -35.95 62.53 63.78
N LYS A 38 -37.23 62.70 64.14
CA LYS A 38 -37.77 63.84 64.88
C LYS A 38 -39.22 63.54 65.23
N VAL A 39 -39.42 62.83 66.33
CA VAL A 39 -40.71 62.81 67.02
C VAL A 39 -40.59 63.82 68.14
N SER A 40 -41.25 64.97 67.96
CA SER A 40 -41.48 65.93 69.04
C SER A 40 -42.49 65.31 70.01
N TYR A 41 -42.12 65.19 71.28
CA TYR A 41 -43.06 64.86 72.33
C TYR A 41 -43.92 66.11 72.62
N PRO A 42 -45.25 66.07 72.46
CA PRO A 42 -46.10 67.18 72.88
C PRO A 42 -46.28 67.18 74.40
N ASP A 43 -46.09 68.36 75.01
CA ASP A 43 -46.35 68.67 76.43
C ASP A 43 -47.85 68.63 76.74
N GLY A 44 -48.44 67.44 76.74
CA GLY A 44 -49.75 67.15 77.31
C GLY A 44 -49.62 66.11 78.42
N PRO A 45 -50.55 66.07 79.40
CA PRO A 45 -50.54 65.03 80.42
C PRO A 45 -50.56 63.67 79.71
N VAL A 46 -49.44 62.95 79.78
CA VAL A 46 -49.29 61.61 79.24
C VAL A 46 -50.22 60.73 80.07
N LEU A 47 -51.42 60.49 79.54
CA LEU A 47 -52.26 59.38 79.99
C LEU A 47 -51.39 58.13 79.90
N ASP A 48 -51.06 57.59 81.06
CA ASP A 48 -50.28 56.37 81.18
C ASP A 48 -50.94 55.28 80.32
N GLY A 49 -50.16 54.40 79.70
CA GLY A 49 -50.69 53.30 78.88
C GLY A 49 -51.70 52.45 79.67
N VAL A 50 -51.57 52.46 81.00
CA VAL A 50 -52.52 51.88 81.95
C VAL A 50 -53.88 52.60 81.95
N GLU A 51 -53.91 53.94 81.92
CA GLU A 51 -55.16 54.70 81.84
C GLU A 51 -55.83 54.55 80.47
N LEU A 52 -55.06 54.50 79.39
CA LEU A 52 -55.59 54.26 78.06
C LEU A 52 -56.18 52.84 77.94
N LEU A 53 -55.50 51.84 78.51
CA LEU A 53 -56.04 50.49 78.65
C LEU A 53 -57.33 50.47 79.47
N ARG A 54 -57.39 51.23 80.57
CA ARG A 54 -58.60 51.35 81.40
C ARG A 54 -59.76 51.96 80.62
N ILE A 55 -59.52 53.02 79.83
CA ILE A 55 -60.53 53.64 78.97
C ILE A 55 -60.97 52.66 77.86
N THR A 56 -60.03 51.96 77.21
CA THR A 56 -60.37 50.98 76.16
C THR A 56 -61.09 49.75 76.70
N ASN A 57 -60.82 49.36 77.95
CA ASN A 57 -61.52 48.28 78.65
C ASN A 57 -62.88 48.73 79.20
N SER A 58 -63.08 50.04 79.39
CA SER A 58 -64.37 50.63 79.77
C SER A 58 -65.32 50.82 78.57
N LEU A 59 -64.82 50.68 77.34
CA LEU A 59 -65.67 50.58 76.14
C LEU A 59 -66.41 49.24 76.18
N SER A 60 -67.75 49.34 76.20
CA SER A 60 -68.67 48.21 76.22
C SER A 60 -68.27 47.13 75.21
N GLN A 61 -68.30 45.87 75.64
CA GLN A 61 -67.88 44.69 74.87
C GLN A 61 -68.57 44.61 73.49
N GLU A 62 -69.77 45.18 73.35
CA GLU A 62 -70.54 45.20 72.10
C GLU A 62 -69.87 45.99 70.97
N ASP A 63 -69.21 47.10 71.26
CA ASP A 63 -68.57 47.93 70.22
C ASP A 63 -67.26 47.31 69.72
N GLN A 64 -66.57 46.56 70.58
CA GLN A 64 -65.39 45.78 70.19
C GLN A 64 -65.78 44.62 69.26
N LEU A 65 -66.92 43.98 69.50
CA LEU A 65 -67.45 42.90 68.65
C LEU A 65 -67.83 43.42 67.26
N LYS A 66 -68.54 44.56 67.17
CA LYS A 66 -68.91 45.16 65.87
C LYS A 66 -67.69 45.54 65.02
N LYS A 67 -66.64 46.09 65.64
CA LYS A 67 -65.38 46.40 64.93
C LYS A 67 -64.69 45.14 64.40
N LYS A 68 -64.66 44.05 65.18
CA LYS A 68 -64.10 42.77 64.73
C LYS A 68 -64.88 42.18 63.55
N ILE A 69 -66.21 42.24 63.59
CA ILE A 69 -67.06 41.76 62.48
C ILE A 69 -66.77 42.55 61.20
N SER A 70 -66.72 43.89 61.28
CA SER A 70 -66.43 44.74 60.12
C SER A 70 -65.00 44.52 59.56
N GLN A 71 -64.01 44.31 60.43
CA GLN A 71 -62.65 43.96 60.02
C GLN A 71 -62.61 42.61 59.29
N ASN A 72 -63.26 41.59 59.84
CA ASN A 72 -63.34 40.27 59.24
C ASN A 72 -64.05 40.29 57.87
N GLU A 73 -65.14 41.05 57.74
CA GLU A 73 -65.86 41.22 56.48
C GLU A 73 -65.00 41.94 55.43
N LYS A 74 -64.28 42.99 55.84
CA LYS A 74 -63.33 43.70 54.96
C LYS A 74 -62.19 42.78 54.50
N GLU A 75 -61.62 41.98 55.40
CA GLU A 75 -60.59 41.00 55.05
C GLU A 75 -61.12 39.92 54.10
N TYR A 76 -62.34 39.43 54.33
CA TYR A 76 -62.99 38.45 53.47
C TYR A 76 -63.21 39.00 52.05
N LEU A 77 -63.76 40.21 51.93
CA LEU A 77 -63.96 40.87 50.64
C LEU A 77 -62.63 41.18 49.95
N HIS A 78 -61.60 41.57 50.71
CA HIS A 78 -60.25 41.78 50.20
C HIS A 78 -59.64 40.48 49.63
N LYS A 79 -59.74 39.35 50.35
CA LYS A 79 -59.30 38.03 49.87
C LYS A 79 -60.04 37.63 48.58
N ARG A 80 -61.37 37.78 48.56
CA ARG A 80 -62.20 37.49 47.38
C ARG A 80 -61.88 38.39 46.18
N SER A 81 -61.46 39.63 46.42
CA SER A 81 -60.98 40.54 45.37
C SER A 81 -59.61 40.09 44.83
N GLN A 82 -58.66 39.75 45.71
CA GLN A 82 -57.35 39.24 45.32
C GLN A 82 -57.44 37.95 44.49
N GLU A 83 -58.32 37.02 44.86
CA GLU A 83 -58.54 35.78 44.11
C GLU A 83 -59.07 36.03 42.69
N ARG A 84 -60.02 36.98 42.54
CA ARG A 84 -60.52 37.39 41.22
C ARG A 84 -59.41 38.00 40.36
N ILE A 85 -58.60 38.89 40.93
CA ILE A 85 -57.52 39.60 40.24
C ILE A 85 -56.36 38.67 39.88
N LYS A 86 -56.10 37.61 40.67
CA LYS A 86 -54.99 36.66 40.47
C LYS A 86 -54.97 36.02 39.07
N ASN A 87 -56.14 35.87 38.45
CA ASN A 87 -56.32 35.24 37.14
C ASN A 87 -56.45 36.26 36.00
N TRP A 88 -56.39 37.56 36.29
CA TRP A 88 -56.50 38.61 35.27
C TRP A 88 -55.17 38.78 34.52
N LYS A 89 -55.19 38.47 33.23
CA LYS A 89 -54.02 38.54 32.34
C LYS A 89 -53.53 39.98 32.11
N ASN A 90 -54.41 40.97 32.26
CA ASN A 90 -54.11 42.38 31.99
C ASN A 90 -53.47 43.10 33.19
N THR A 91 -53.27 42.43 34.32
CA THR A 91 -52.50 42.97 35.44
C THR A 91 -51.00 42.93 35.13
N ILE A 92 -50.19 43.78 35.77
CA ILE A 92 -48.72 43.75 35.61
C ILE A 92 -48.17 42.36 35.94
N THR A 93 -48.71 41.71 36.97
CA THR A 93 -48.33 40.34 37.36
C THR A 93 -48.75 39.31 36.32
N GLY A 94 -49.95 39.43 35.74
CA GLY A 94 -50.43 38.62 34.62
C GLY A 94 -49.57 38.77 33.35
N GLN A 95 -49.21 39.99 32.97
CA GLN A 95 -48.34 40.28 31.83
C GLN A 95 -46.92 39.72 32.03
N ARG A 96 -46.37 39.83 33.25
CA ARG A 96 -45.06 39.23 33.60
C ARG A 96 -45.09 37.71 33.48
N ARG A 97 -46.13 37.04 34.02
CA ARG A 97 -46.32 35.58 33.88
C ARG A 97 -46.42 35.17 32.40
N LEU A 98 -47.19 35.90 31.60
CA LEU A 98 -47.35 35.60 30.17
C LEU A 98 -46.03 35.80 29.40
N LYS A 99 -45.23 36.80 29.74
CA LYS A 99 -43.89 37.01 29.18
C LYS A 99 -42.91 35.90 29.59
N GLU A 100 -42.98 35.43 30.83
CA GLU A 100 -42.20 34.29 31.31
C GLU A 100 -42.60 32.98 30.61
N GLU A 101 -43.90 32.72 30.46
CA GLU A 101 -44.40 31.57 29.71
C GLU A 101 -43.97 31.59 28.24
N LYS A 102 -44.05 32.76 27.58
CA LYS A 102 -43.54 32.93 26.20
C LYS A 102 -42.05 32.63 26.11
N ARG A 103 -41.23 33.21 26.98
CA ARG A 103 -39.78 32.93 27.04
C ARG A 103 -39.49 31.46 27.31
N ARG A 104 -40.30 30.79 28.14
CA ARG A 104 -40.15 29.37 28.41
C ARG A 104 -40.43 28.54 27.17
N LYS A 105 -41.52 28.84 26.46
CA LYS A 105 -41.87 28.21 25.18
C LYS A 105 -40.80 28.44 24.11
N GLU A 106 -40.31 29.67 23.96
CA GLU A 106 -39.23 29.98 23.01
C GLU A 106 -37.94 29.20 23.33
N LYS A 107 -37.61 29.04 24.61
CA LYS A 107 -36.46 28.22 25.03
C LYS A 107 -36.68 26.73 24.76
N GLU A 108 -37.87 26.22 25.08
CA GLU A 108 -38.27 24.83 24.80
C GLU A 108 -38.20 24.54 23.29
N GLU A 109 -38.74 25.43 22.44
CA GLU A 109 -38.67 25.31 20.97
C GLU A 109 -37.23 25.36 20.44
N LEU A 110 -36.38 26.21 21.02
CA LEU A 110 -34.98 26.33 20.62
C LEU A 110 -34.16 25.09 21.06
N GLU A 111 -34.44 24.55 22.24
CA GLU A 111 -33.87 23.29 22.69
C GLU A 111 -34.33 22.11 21.84
N GLU A 112 -35.60 22.04 21.45
CA GLU A 112 -36.10 21.02 20.53
C GLU A 112 -35.44 21.13 19.15
N LYS A 113 -35.29 22.35 18.60
CA LYS A 113 -34.57 22.55 17.34
C LYS A 113 -33.12 22.08 17.43
N ARG A 114 -32.41 22.45 18.51
CA ARG A 114 -31.04 21.97 18.75
C ARG A 114 -30.96 20.45 18.90
N LYS A 115 -31.93 19.82 19.56
CA LYS A 115 -32.00 18.35 19.66
C LYS A 115 -32.17 17.72 18.28
N ARG A 116 -33.10 18.21 17.47
CA ARG A 116 -33.31 17.72 16.09
C ARG A 116 -32.08 17.91 15.20
N GLU A 117 -31.42 19.07 15.28
CA GLU A 117 -30.18 19.34 14.55
C GLU A 117 -29.05 18.40 14.98
N ASN A 118 -28.90 18.16 16.29
CA ASN A 118 -27.92 17.21 16.82
C ASN A 118 -28.22 15.77 16.38
N GLU A 119 -29.49 15.36 16.39
CA GLU A 119 -29.92 14.03 15.91
C GLU A 119 -29.59 13.85 14.42
N LEU A 120 -29.90 14.84 13.58
CA LEU A 120 -29.55 14.85 12.16
C LEU A 120 -28.04 14.82 11.93
N PHE A 121 -27.28 15.58 12.72
CA PHE A 121 -25.82 15.58 12.66
C PHE A 121 -25.26 14.20 13.00
N LEU A 122 -25.72 13.58 14.09
CA LEU A 122 -25.31 12.24 14.51
C LEU A 122 -25.68 11.18 13.47
N GLU A 123 -26.86 11.29 12.84
CA GLU A 123 -27.27 10.39 11.77
C GLU A 123 -26.35 10.54 10.54
N ASN A 124 -26.04 11.78 10.15
CA ASN A 124 -25.12 12.06 9.05
C ASN A 124 -23.69 11.58 9.34
N GLU A 125 -23.20 11.73 10.56
CA GLU A 125 -21.90 11.18 10.96
C GLU A 125 -21.88 9.65 10.94
N LYS A 126 -22.95 9.00 11.40
CA LYS A 126 -23.11 7.55 11.29
C LYS A 126 -23.07 7.09 9.84
N LYS A 127 -23.84 7.73 8.96
CA LYS A 127 -23.83 7.45 7.51
C LYS A 127 -22.43 7.63 6.90
N LYS A 128 -21.76 8.75 7.20
CA LYS A 128 -20.37 8.98 6.74
C LYS A 128 -19.42 7.90 7.24
N LYS A 129 -19.54 7.48 8.50
CA LYS A 129 -18.71 6.41 9.07
C LYS A 129 -18.98 5.07 8.38
N GLU A 130 -20.24 4.75 8.13
CA GLU A 130 -20.65 3.54 7.40
C GLU A 130 -20.11 3.54 5.96
N GLU A 131 -20.27 4.63 5.22
CA GLU A 131 -19.71 4.79 3.87
C GLU A 131 -18.18 4.67 3.84
N MET A 132 -17.50 5.29 4.81
CA MET A 132 -16.04 5.20 4.93
C MET A 132 -15.60 3.77 5.23
N LEU A 133 -16.31 3.07 6.11
CA LEU A 133 -16.04 1.68 6.44
C LEU A 133 -16.31 0.76 5.24
N GLU A 134 -17.35 1.03 4.46
CA GLU A 134 -17.62 0.30 3.21
C GLU A 134 -16.55 0.56 2.15
N LYS A 135 -16.07 1.80 2.00
CA LYS A 135 -14.95 2.14 1.11
C LYS A 135 -13.67 1.43 1.53
N VAL A 136 -13.35 1.39 2.83
CA VAL A 136 -12.18 0.67 3.35
C VAL A 136 -12.31 -0.84 3.06
N LYS A 137 -13.49 -1.42 3.29
CA LYS A 137 -13.76 -2.83 2.93
C LYS A 137 -13.54 -3.08 1.44
N LYS A 138 -14.05 -2.21 0.56
CA LYS A 138 -13.84 -2.31 -0.89
C LYS A 138 -12.36 -2.26 -1.27
N ILE A 139 -11.58 -1.36 -0.66
CA ILE A 139 -10.14 -1.24 -0.90
C ILE A 139 -9.41 -2.51 -0.41
N GLN A 140 -9.72 -3.00 0.78
CA GLN A 140 -9.12 -4.22 1.34
C GLN A 140 -9.40 -5.43 0.46
N ILE A 141 -10.65 -5.59 0.00
CA ILE A 141 -11.05 -6.62 -0.96
C ILE A 141 -10.24 -6.49 -2.27
N GLN A 142 -10.12 -5.28 -2.83
CA GLN A 142 -9.29 -5.06 -4.03
C GLN A 142 -7.79 -5.34 -3.82
N GLN A 143 -7.31 -5.25 -2.58
CA GLN A 143 -5.93 -5.58 -2.22
C GLN A 143 -5.68 -7.08 -2.07
N LEU A 144 -6.70 -7.93 -2.00
CA LEU A 144 -6.55 -9.38 -1.99
C LEU A 144 -5.93 -9.86 -3.31
N ASP A 145 -4.91 -10.71 -3.23
CA ASP A 145 -4.17 -11.15 -4.42
C ASP A 145 -5.02 -12.01 -5.37
N SER A 146 -5.98 -12.77 -4.84
CA SER A 146 -6.97 -13.51 -5.65
C SER A 146 -7.81 -12.56 -6.52
N ILE A 147 -8.25 -11.44 -5.95
CA ILE A 147 -9.03 -10.41 -6.63
C ILE A 147 -8.17 -9.66 -7.63
N LYS A 148 -6.91 -9.32 -7.30
CA LYS A 148 -5.98 -8.74 -8.27
C LYS A 148 -5.77 -9.66 -9.47
N ALA A 149 -5.54 -10.95 -9.23
CA ALA A 149 -5.37 -11.94 -10.30
C ALA A 149 -6.62 -12.04 -11.18
N PHE A 150 -7.82 -12.04 -10.56
CA PHE A 150 -9.08 -11.99 -11.28
C PHE A 150 -9.23 -10.71 -12.12
N ASN A 151 -8.91 -9.54 -11.55
CA ASN A 151 -8.99 -8.24 -12.25
C ASN A 151 -8.02 -8.14 -13.43
N ILE A 152 -6.82 -8.72 -13.31
CA ILE A 152 -5.88 -8.83 -14.43
C ILE A 152 -6.52 -9.64 -15.57
N LYS A 153 -7.19 -10.75 -15.26
CA LYS A 153 -7.90 -11.56 -16.25
C LYS A 153 -9.10 -10.83 -16.85
N LEU A 154 -9.85 -10.08 -16.05
CA LEU A 154 -10.96 -9.24 -16.50
C LEU A 154 -10.48 -8.23 -17.55
N ARG A 155 -9.41 -7.47 -17.26
CA ARG A 155 -8.79 -6.54 -18.22
C ARG A 155 -8.31 -7.23 -19.50
N HIS A 156 -7.79 -8.45 -19.38
CA HIS A 156 -7.39 -9.24 -20.54
C HIS A 156 -8.60 -9.58 -21.43
N PHE A 157 -9.74 -9.96 -20.85
CA PHE A 157 -10.97 -10.22 -21.61
C PHE A 157 -11.56 -8.96 -22.25
N GLU A 158 -11.46 -7.81 -21.59
CA GLU A 158 -11.82 -6.50 -22.17
C GLU A 158 -10.96 -6.19 -23.39
N ALA A 159 -9.63 -6.32 -23.27
CA ALA A 159 -8.70 -6.12 -24.39
C ALA A 159 -8.99 -7.06 -25.57
N LEU A 160 -9.38 -8.32 -25.30
CA LEU A 160 -9.80 -9.25 -26.36
C LEU A 160 -11.10 -8.80 -27.05
N LYS A 161 -12.07 -8.28 -26.29
CA LYS A 161 -13.32 -7.73 -26.85
C LYS A 161 -13.03 -6.50 -27.72
N GLU A 162 -12.23 -5.56 -27.22
CA GLU A 162 -11.79 -4.39 -27.98
C GLU A 162 -11.06 -4.78 -29.26
N ARG A 163 -10.18 -5.79 -29.19
CA ARG A 163 -9.45 -6.28 -30.36
C ARG A 163 -10.39 -6.86 -31.43
N LYS A 164 -11.43 -7.60 -31.03
CA LYS A 164 -12.45 -8.10 -31.96
C LYS A 164 -13.17 -6.96 -32.66
N LEU A 165 -13.61 -5.94 -31.91
CA LEU A 165 -14.25 -4.75 -32.47
C LEU A 165 -13.34 -3.99 -33.44
N GLN A 166 -12.05 -3.88 -33.13
CA GLN A 166 -11.07 -3.28 -34.04
C GLN A 166 -10.95 -4.07 -35.35
N ILE A 167 -10.92 -5.40 -35.29
CA ILE A 167 -10.85 -6.28 -36.47
C ILE A 167 -12.13 -6.14 -37.30
N GLU A 168 -13.31 -6.13 -36.68
CA GLU A 168 -14.59 -5.93 -37.36
C GLU A 168 -14.67 -4.56 -38.04
N LYS A 169 -14.27 -3.50 -37.34
CA LYS A 169 -14.17 -2.15 -37.90
C LYS A 169 -13.20 -2.10 -39.08
N LYS A 170 -12.07 -2.82 -39.01
CA LYS A 170 -11.11 -2.92 -40.12
C LYS A 170 -11.74 -3.62 -41.33
N LYS A 171 -12.41 -4.75 -41.13
CA LYS A 171 -13.14 -5.47 -42.21
C LYS A 171 -14.23 -4.61 -42.84
N LEU A 172 -14.97 -3.83 -42.06
CA LEU A 172 -15.97 -2.90 -42.58
C LEU A 172 -15.33 -1.81 -43.44
N LYS A 173 -14.19 -1.25 -43.03
CA LYS A 173 -13.44 -0.29 -43.84
C LYS A 173 -12.93 -0.91 -45.14
N GLU A 174 -12.41 -2.13 -45.09
CA GLU A 174 -11.97 -2.87 -46.27
C GLU A 174 -13.14 -3.07 -47.25
N LYS A 175 -14.32 -3.47 -46.78
CA LYS A 175 -15.53 -3.59 -47.62
C LYS A 175 -15.98 -2.26 -48.25
N ILE A 176 -16.00 -1.18 -47.46
CA ILE A 176 -16.36 0.16 -47.97
C ILE A 176 -15.35 0.60 -49.04
N GLN A 177 -14.06 0.33 -48.82
CA GLN A 177 -13.01 0.64 -49.81
C GLN A 177 -13.20 -0.19 -51.08
N GLU A 178 -13.46 -1.49 -50.97
CA GLU A 178 -13.74 -2.36 -52.12
C GLU A 178 -14.97 -1.89 -52.92
N GLU A 179 -16.02 -1.42 -52.25
CA GLU A 179 -17.21 -0.85 -52.90
C GLU A 179 -16.88 0.47 -53.62
N TYR A 180 -16.08 1.33 -53.00
CA TYR A 180 -15.62 2.58 -53.62
C TYR A 180 -14.72 2.32 -54.84
N ASP A 181 -13.77 1.39 -54.72
CA ASP A 181 -12.87 1.01 -55.81
C ASP A 181 -13.66 0.42 -57.00
N LYS A 182 -14.71 -0.37 -56.73
CA LYS A 182 -15.63 -0.85 -57.78
C LYS A 182 -16.35 0.29 -58.49
N GLN A 183 -16.85 1.29 -57.76
CA GLN A 183 -17.50 2.46 -58.36
C GLN A 183 -16.53 3.27 -59.22
N LEU A 184 -15.28 3.43 -58.77
CA LEU A 184 -14.22 4.05 -59.58
C LEU A 184 -13.95 3.26 -60.85
N ASP A 185 -13.80 1.95 -60.75
CA ASP A 185 -13.57 1.08 -61.91
C ASP A 185 -14.72 1.15 -62.92
N GLU A 186 -15.97 1.17 -62.46
CA GLU A 186 -17.16 1.36 -63.29
C GLU A 186 -17.15 2.72 -63.99
N HIS A 187 -16.83 3.79 -63.25
CA HIS A 187 -16.69 5.13 -63.82
C HIS A 187 -15.58 5.21 -64.87
N PHE A 188 -14.41 4.62 -64.62
CA PHE A 188 -13.33 4.55 -65.61
C PHE A 188 -13.71 3.73 -66.85
N LYS A 189 -14.46 2.64 -66.68
CA LYS A 189 -15.01 1.88 -67.81
C LYS A 189 -15.96 2.73 -68.65
N GLN A 190 -16.85 3.49 -68.02
CA GLN A 190 -17.77 4.40 -68.72
C GLN A 190 -17.02 5.49 -69.49
N LEU A 191 -16.00 6.10 -68.88
CA LEU A 191 -15.14 7.09 -69.55
C LEU A 191 -14.43 6.49 -70.76
N LYS A 192 -13.86 5.29 -70.64
CA LYS A 192 -13.23 4.60 -71.77
C LYS A 192 -14.20 4.28 -72.90
N ILE A 193 -15.45 3.91 -72.58
CA ILE A 193 -16.50 3.69 -73.57
C ILE A 193 -16.84 5.00 -74.28
N ALA A 194 -17.01 6.10 -73.53
CA ALA A 194 -17.29 7.42 -74.09
C ALA A 194 -16.15 7.92 -74.99
N GLU A 195 -14.90 7.75 -74.58
CA GLU A 195 -13.72 8.09 -75.39
C GLU A 195 -13.68 7.27 -76.68
N ALA A 196 -13.94 5.95 -76.61
CA ALA A 196 -14.02 5.10 -77.78
C ALA A 196 -15.18 5.49 -78.73
N GLU A 197 -16.31 5.97 -78.20
CA GLU A 197 -17.41 6.50 -79.01
C GLU A 197 -17.06 7.83 -79.68
N GLU A 198 -16.38 8.73 -78.98
CA GLU A 198 -15.88 9.98 -79.57
C GLU A 198 -14.88 9.70 -80.69
N ASP A 199 -13.95 8.77 -80.50
CA ASP A 199 -12.99 8.40 -81.52
C ASP A 199 -13.67 7.77 -82.74
N LYS A 200 -14.70 6.93 -82.52
CA LYS A 200 -15.55 6.43 -83.62
C LYS A 200 -16.27 7.57 -84.34
N ARG A 201 -16.77 8.58 -83.62
CA ARG A 201 -17.40 9.77 -84.24
C ARG A 201 -16.40 10.57 -85.08
N LYS A 202 -15.22 10.88 -84.53
CA LYS A 202 -14.14 11.57 -85.24
C LYS A 202 -13.68 10.79 -86.47
N LEU A 203 -13.58 9.46 -86.37
CA LEU A 203 -13.25 8.61 -87.52
C LEU A 203 -14.35 8.67 -88.59
N ASN A 204 -15.62 8.60 -88.20
CA ASN A 204 -16.75 8.74 -89.12
C ASN A 204 -16.80 10.11 -89.81
N GLU A 205 -16.49 11.19 -89.09
CA GLU A 205 -16.38 12.54 -89.66
C GLU A 205 -15.24 12.63 -90.67
N LYS A 206 -14.06 12.08 -90.34
CA LYS A 206 -12.94 11.98 -91.29
C LYS A 206 -13.32 11.18 -92.53
N LEU A 207 -14.05 10.08 -92.38
CA LEU A 207 -14.55 9.28 -93.51
C LEU A 207 -15.56 10.06 -94.36
N LYS A 208 -16.47 10.82 -93.75
CA LYS A 208 -17.39 11.71 -94.49
C LYS A 208 -16.64 12.81 -95.23
N ALA A 209 -15.68 13.47 -94.58
CA ALA A 209 -14.85 14.49 -95.21
C ALA A 209 -14.03 13.90 -96.36
N ALA A 210 -13.44 12.72 -96.17
CA ALA A 210 -12.73 12.00 -97.23
C ALA A 210 -13.65 11.67 -98.41
N LYS A 211 -14.89 11.22 -98.16
CA LYS A 211 -15.89 11.02 -99.22
C LYS A 211 -16.21 12.32 -99.96
N VAL A 212 -16.41 13.44 -99.27
CA VAL A 212 -16.65 14.74 -99.92
C VAL A 212 -15.45 15.15 -100.76
N VAL A 213 -14.22 14.92 -100.28
CA VAL A 213 -12.99 15.18 -101.04
C VAL A 213 -12.88 14.24 -102.24
N ASP A 214 -13.22 12.96 -102.10
CA ASP A 214 -13.23 11.98 -103.18
C ASP A 214 -14.29 12.31 -104.23
N ASP A 215 -15.51 12.69 -103.82
CA ASP A 215 -16.59 13.16 -104.68
C ASP A 215 -16.18 14.45 -105.40
N TYR A 216 -15.56 15.39 -104.69
CA TYR A 216 -15.00 16.61 -105.29
C TYR A 216 -13.87 16.30 -106.28
N ASN A 217 -12.98 15.36 -105.95
CA ASN A 217 -11.92 14.89 -106.84
C ASN A 217 -12.48 14.16 -108.05
N GLN A 218 -13.58 13.42 -107.89
CA GLN A 218 -14.28 12.73 -108.96
C GLN A 218 -14.97 13.73 -109.88
N ALA A 219 -15.65 14.74 -109.32
CA ALA A 219 -16.18 15.88 -110.07
C ALA A 219 -15.06 16.65 -110.78
N LEU A 220 -13.89 16.82 -110.17
CA LEU A 220 -12.69 17.37 -110.80
C LEU A 220 -12.15 16.48 -111.91
N ARG A 221 -12.18 15.15 -111.77
CA ARG A 221 -11.78 14.22 -112.84
C ARG A 221 -12.75 14.28 -114.01
N GLU A 222 -14.05 14.41 -113.74
CA GLU A 222 -15.08 14.61 -114.78
C GLU A 222 -14.93 15.98 -115.44
N LYS A 223 -14.75 17.04 -114.66
CA LYS A 223 -14.41 18.38 -115.15
C LYS A 223 -13.12 18.36 -115.95
N ARG A 224 -12.08 17.65 -115.51
CA ARG A 224 -10.82 17.44 -116.27
C ARG A 224 -11.02 16.58 -117.50
N LYS A 225 -11.99 15.66 -117.56
CA LYS A 225 -12.32 14.94 -118.81
C LYS A 225 -12.99 15.89 -119.79
N ILE A 226 -13.86 16.78 -119.32
CA ILE A 226 -14.50 17.85 -120.10
C ILE A 226 -13.45 18.88 -120.55
N GLU A 227 -12.61 19.36 -119.65
CA GLU A 227 -11.50 20.28 -119.91
C GLU A 227 -10.42 19.62 -120.78
N LYS A 228 -10.13 18.31 -120.68
CA LYS A 228 -9.24 17.60 -121.62
C LYS A 228 -9.87 17.44 -123.00
N ALA A 229 -11.20 17.38 -123.10
CA ALA A 229 -11.87 17.41 -124.40
C ALA A 229 -11.76 18.81 -125.03
N LEU A 230 -11.90 19.88 -124.22
CA LEU A 230 -11.65 21.27 -124.62
C LEU A 230 -10.16 21.56 -124.89
N GLN A 231 -9.24 21.03 -124.08
CA GLN A 231 -7.80 21.15 -124.25
C GLN A 231 -7.29 20.27 -125.39
N LYS A 232 -7.95 19.19 -125.80
CA LYS A 232 -7.64 18.58 -127.12
C LYS A 232 -7.92 19.54 -128.27
N GLN A 233 -8.79 20.53 -128.07
CA GLN A 233 -9.06 21.62 -129.00
C GLN A 233 -8.02 22.75 -128.89
N GLU A 234 -7.46 23.00 -127.69
CA GLU A 234 -6.44 24.05 -127.45
C GLU A 234 -4.97 23.56 -127.50
N SER A 235 -4.69 22.25 -127.35
CA SER A 235 -3.36 21.62 -127.44
C SER A 235 -2.86 21.48 -128.88
N LEU A 236 -3.73 21.76 -129.87
CA LEU A 236 -3.32 22.13 -131.22
C LEU A 236 -2.73 23.56 -131.31
N ARG A 237 -2.90 24.40 -130.27
CA ARG A 237 -2.45 25.81 -130.23
C ARG A 237 -1.39 26.11 -129.16
N GLU A 238 -1.16 25.26 -128.16
CA GLU A 238 -0.25 25.58 -127.03
C GLU A 238 1.01 24.70 -126.91
N HIS A 239 1.32 23.85 -127.89
CA HIS A 239 2.64 23.19 -127.97
C HIS A 239 3.82 24.21 -128.08
N GLU A 240 3.52 25.50 -128.31
CA GLU A 240 4.49 26.60 -128.39
C GLU A 240 4.84 27.26 -127.03
N LYS A 241 4.14 26.98 -125.92
CA LYS A 241 4.36 27.70 -124.64
C LYS A 241 4.96 26.87 -123.49
N ALA A 242 5.12 25.56 -123.66
CA ALA A 242 5.58 24.64 -122.61
C ALA A 242 7.10 24.68 -122.28
N VAL A 243 7.85 25.69 -122.73
CA VAL A 243 9.28 25.85 -122.44
C VAL A 243 9.55 26.81 -121.26
N GLN A 244 8.54 27.50 -120.71
CA GLN A 244 8.75 28.59 -119.74
C GLN A 244 8.43 28.30 -118.26
N GLU A 245 7.78 27.19 -117.91
CA GLU A 245 7.33 26.95 -116.51
C GLU A 245 8.31 26.14 -115.63
N ASP A 246 9.49 25.77 -116.15
CA ASP A 246 10.52 25.00 -115.42
C ASP A 246 11.30 25.84 -114.36
N LYS A 247 10.84 27.08 -114.08
CA LYS A 247 11.46 28.02 -113.13
C LYS A 247 10.71 28.17 -111.79
N GLU A 248 9.44 27.78 -111.69
CA GLU A 248 8.62 28.01 -110.48
C GLU A 248 8.81 26.95 -109.37
N GLN A 249 9.44 25.81 -109.69
CA GLN A 249 9.70 24.75 -108.71
C GLN A 249 10.75 25.15 -107.65
N LYS A 250 11.63 26.13 -107.95
CA LYS A 250 12.75 26.53 -107.06
C LYS A 250 12.38 27.45 -105.90
N GLU A 251 11.16 27.96 -105.82
CA GLU A 251 10.73 28.84 -104.72
C GLU A 251 10.07 28.09 -103.55
N LYS A 252 9.47 26.92 -103.78
CA LYS A 252 8.81 26.12 -102.73
C LYS A 252 9.83 25.51 -101.75
N ASP A 253 11.00 25.13 -102.25
CA ASP A 253 12.07 24.52 -101.45
C ASP A 253 12.72 25.48 -100.43
N LYS A 254 12.63 26.80 -100.66
CA LYS A 254 13.16 27.82 -99.72
C LYS A 254 12.25 28.06 -98.51
N LEU A 255 10.96 27.74 -98.63
CA LEU A 255 9.94 28.01 -97.60
C LEU A 255 9.86 26.88 -96.56
N GLU A 256 10.20 25.64 -96.93
CA GLU A 256 10.33 24.51 -96.00
C GLU A 256 11.61 24.60 -95.16
N ALA A 257 12.73 25.05 -95.74
CA ALA A 257 14.00 25.23 -95.05
C ALA A 257 13.96 26.29 -93.92
N LEU A 258 13.00 27.21 -93.94
CA LEU A 258 12.78 28.19 -92.86
C LEU A 258 11.95 27.61 -91.70
N LYS A 259 10.96 26.75 -91.99
CA LYS A 259 10.12 26.10 -90.97
C LYS A 259 10.90 25.09 -90.12
N GLU A 260 11.91 24.44 -90.68
CA GLU A 260 12.77 23.51 -89.92
C GLU A 260 13.69 24.24 -88.94
N LYS A 261 14.18 25.44 -89.30
CA LYS A 261 15.01 26.27 -88.42
C LYS A 261 14.25 26.80 -87.20
N GLU A 262 12.95 27.05 -87.33
CA GLU A 262 12.09 27.45 -86.19
C GLU A 262 11.81 26.28 -85.23
N LYS A 263 11.51 25.09 -85.76
CA LYS A 263 11.35 23.87 -84.92
C LYS A 263 12.60 23.56 -84.12
N HIS A 264 13.78 23.77 -84.70
CA HIS A 264 15.06 23.52 -84.04
C HIS A 264 15.36 24.54 -82.92
N LYS A 265 14.89 25.79 -83.04
CA LYS A 265 15.01 26.80 -81.97
C LYS A 265 14.11 26.47 -80.77
N VAL A 266 12.86 26.08 -81.02
CA VAL A 266 11.91 25.69 -79.95
C VAL A 266 12.39 24.45 -79.17
N LEU A 267 12.98 23.47 -79.87
CA LEU A 267 13.57 22.29 -79.22
C LEU A 267 14.77 22.65 -78.34
N TYR A 268 15.61 23.60 -78.77
CA TYR A 268 16.78 24.04 -78.03
C TYR A 268 16.42 24.83 -76.75
N GLU A 269 15.38 25.66 -76.81
CA GLU A 269 14.86 26.38 -75.63
C GLU A 269 14.24 25.44 -74.60
N ASN A 270 13.48 24.44 -75.05
CA ASN A 270 12.92 23.40 -74.17
C ASN A 270 14.02 22.56 -73.49
N PHE A 271 15.15 22.32 -74.17
CA PHE A 271 16.28 21.60 -73.61
C PHE A 271 16.97 22.43 -72.50
N LYS A 272 17.18 23.73 -72.74
CA LYS A 272 17.72 24.66 -71.73
C LYS A 272 16.82 24.79 -70.50
N GLN A 273 15.50 24.86 -70.68
CA GLN A 273 14.55 24.94 -69.57
C GLN A 273 14.58 23.66 -68.71
N LYS A 274 14.62 22.48 -69.32
CA LYS A 274 14.77 21.20 -68.59
C LYS A 274 16.10 21.11 -67.83
N GLU A 275 17.18 21.66 -68.37
CA GLU A 275 18.47 21.66 -67.71
C GLU A 275 18.46 22.54 -66.44
N ILE A 276 17.81 23.70 -66.50
CA ILE A 276 17.60 24.59 -65.35
C ILE A 276 16.70 23.91 -64.29
N GLU A 277 15.60 23.30 -64.71
CA GLU A 277 14.68 22.59 -63.79
C GLU A 277 15.39 21.42 -63.07
N ASN A 278 16.25 20.69 -63.77
CA ASN A 278 17.05 19.60 -63.20
C ASN A 278 18.10 20.12 -62.20
N LYS A 279 18.71 21.29 -62.44
CA LYS A 279 19.61 21.93 -61.46
C LYS A 279 18.85 22.34 -60.19
N MET A 280 17.67 22.95 -60.32
CA MET A 280 16.81 23.31 -59.18
C MET A 280 16.32 22.08 -58.40
N LYS A 281 16.00 20.96 -59.07
CA LYS A 281 15.64 19.70 -58.40
C LYS A 281 16.81 19.12 -57.61
N LYS A 282 18.03 19.14 -58.18
CA LYS A 282 19.24 18.67 -57.48
C LYS A 282 19.55 19.51 -56.25
N GLU A 283 19.39 20.83 -56.32
CA GLU A 283 19.57 21.72 -55.16
C GLU A 283 18.52 21.48 -54.08
N ARG A 284 17.25 21.27 -54.46
CA ARG A 284 16.19 20.89 -53.49
C ARG A 284 16.49 19.56 -52.80
N MET A 285 17.00 18.56 -53.53
CA MET A 285 17.39 17.28 -52.94
C MET A 285 18.55 17.45 -51.95
N LYS A 286 19.58 18.23 -52.28
CA LYS A 286 20.68 18.54 -51.36
C LYS A 286 20.20 19.24 -50.08
N MET A 287 19.30 20.21 -50.20
CA MET A 287 18.71 20.89 -49.04
C MET A 287 17.88 19.94 -48.15
N ILE A 288 17.28 18.90 -48.72
CA ILE A 288 16.58 17.86 -47.94
C ILE A 288 17.60 16.96 -47.24
N GLU A 289 18.64 16.52 -47.95
CA GLU A 289 19.72 15.69 -47.40
C GLU A 289 20.43 16.40 -46.24
N GLU A 290 20.79 17.68 -46.38
CA GLU A 290 21.40 18.49 -45.32
C GLU A 290 20.50 18.59 -44.08
N LYS A 291 19.20 18.84 -44.24
CA LYS A 291 18.24 18.83 -43.12
C LYS A 291 18.14 17.47 -42.44
N THR A 292 18.15 16.38 -43.20
CA THR A 292 18.13 15.03 -42.61
C THR A 292 19.41 14.72 -41.84
N ILE A 293 20.56 15.22 -42.30
CA ILE A 293 21.84 15.07 -41.59
C ILE A 293 21.80 15.85 -40.28
N GLU A 294 21.33 17.10 -40.30
CA GLU A 294 21.16 17.91 -39.07
C GLU A 294 20.20 17.26 -38.07
N GLU A 295 19.08 16.68 -38.54
CA GLU A 295 18.14 15.93 -37.69
C GLU A 295 18.79 14.67 -37.06
N ILE A 296 19.61 13.96 -37.83
CA ILE A 296 20.38 12.81 -37.35
C ILE A 296 21.40 13.24 -36.29
N GLU A 297 22.12 14.34 -36.52
CA GLU A 297 23.09 14.88 -35.55
C GLU A 297 22.42 15.30 -34.25
N GLN A 298 21.29 16.03 -34.31
CA GLN A 298 20.50 16.37 -33.12
C GLN A 298 20.01 15.12 -32.37
N PHE A 299 19.65 14.07 -33.09
CA PHE A 299 19.24 12.81 -32.48
C PHE A 299 20.43 12.10 -31.80
N LEU A 300 21.60 12.09 -32.43
CA LEU A 300 22.83 11.54 -31.86
C LEU A 300 23.25 12.31 -30.61
N GLU A 301 23.21 13.64 -30.61
CA GLU A 301 23.48 14.47 -29.44
C GLU A 301 22.52 14.15 -28.28
N LYS A 302 21.22 14.03 -28.56
CA LYS A 302 20.22 13.66 -27.55
C LYS A 302 20.49 12.26 -26.98
N LYS A 303 20.90 11.31 -27.84
CA LYS A 303 21.24 9.94 -27.43
C LYS A 303 22.52 9.90 -26.59
N ASN A 304 23.52 10.71 -26.95
CA ASN A 304 24.76 10.85 -26.18
C ASN A 304 24.48 11.46 -24.80
N LYS A 305 23.71 12.57 -24.71
CA LYS A 305 23.27 13.15 -23.44
C LYS A 305 22.47 12.14 -22.59
N GLN A 306 21.60 11.35 -23.20
CA GLN A 306 20.86 10.32 -22.49
C GLN A 306 21.79 9.23 -21.94
N ASN A 307 22.81 8.83 -22.70
CA ASN A 307 23.80 7.85 -22.26
C ASN A 307 24.69 8.42 -21.15
N GLU A 308 25.12 9.67 -21.24
CA GLU A 308 25.86 10.36 -20.17
C GLU A 308 25.06 10.40 -18.87
N LEU A 309 23.76 10.75 -18.93
CA LEU A 309 22.88 10.72 -17.76
C LEU A 309 22.69 9.31 -17.20
N ARG A 310 22.65 8.28 -18.06
CA ARG A 310 22.61 6.88 -17.61
C ARG A 310 23.91 6.49 -16.91
N GLN A 311 25.06 6.87 -17.45
CA GLN A 311 26.36 6.61 -16.85
C GLN A 311 26.51 7.35 -15.50
N GLN A 312 26.09 8.61 -15.42
CA GLN A 312 26.07 9.37 -14.16
C GLN A 312 25.18 8.70 -13.11
N ARG A 313 23.94 8.32 -13.47
CA ARG A 313 23.04 7.61 -12.56
C ARG A 313 23.61 6.25 -12.13
N GLU A 314 24.27 5.54 -13.04
CA GLU A 314 24.92 4.27 -12.71
C GLU A 314 26.12 4.47 -11.78
N MET A 315 26.94 5.50 -12.00
CA MET A 315 28.03 5.89 -11.10
C MET A 315 27.50 6.29 -9.71
N GLU A 316 26.42 7.05 -9.63
CA GLU A 316 25.76 7.39 -8.36
C GLU A 316 25.25 6.14 -7.63
N LEU A 317 24.63 5.19 -8.35
CA LEU A 317 24.19 3.92 -7.78
C LEU A 317 25.38 3.08 -7.30
N ARG A 318 26.48 3.05 -8.06
CA ARG A 318 27.73 2.39 -7.66
C ARG A 318 28.31 3.05 -6.43
N GLN A 319 28.33 4.38 -6.32
CA GLN A 319 28.83 5.11 -5.14
C GLN A 319 27.95 4.86 -3.91
N LYS A 320 26.62 4.87 -4.04
CA LYS A 320 25.69 4.52 -2.96
C LYS A 320 25.90 3.08 -2.48
N ASN A 321 26.06 2.15 -3.42
CA ASN A 321 26.36 0.76 -3.10
C ASN A 321 27.76 0.58 -2.50
N TYR A 322 28.74 1.38 -2.93
CA TYR A 322 30.08 1.38 -2.38
C TYR A 322 30.09 1.85 -0.92
N HIS A 323 29.33 2.89 -0.57
CA HIS A 323 29.21 3.34 0.83
C HIS A 323 28.58 2.27 1.73
N ASN A 324 27.56 1.55 1.23
CA ASN A 324 26.98 0.41 1.94
C ASN A 324 27.99 -0.74 2.11
N LYS A 325 28.81 -1.03 1.07
CA LYS A 325 29.89 -2.02 1.17
C LYS A 325 30.96 -1.59 2.18
N GLU A 326 31.39 -0.33 2.17
CA GLU A 326 32.34 0.21 3.16
C GLU A 326 31.78 0.12 4.59
N TYR A 327 30.49 0.39 4.78
CA TYR A 327 29.84 0.22 6.08
C TYR A 327 29.86 -1.24 6.54
N ILE A 328 29.57 -2.18 5.64
CA ILE A 328 29.69 -3.62 5.92
C ILE A 328 31.15 -4.01 6.23
N TYR A 329 32.13 -3.49 5.49
CA TYR A 329 33.54 -3.76 5.77
C TYR A 329 33.98 -3.20 7.13
N LYS A 330 33.52 -2.01 7.52
CA LYS A 330 33.76 -1.45 8.87
C LYS A 330 33.16 -2.33 9.96
N LEU A 331 31.92 -2.82 9.77
CA LEU A 331 31.29 -3.77 10.71
C LEU A 331 32.09 -5.08 10.80
N ILE A 332 32.55 -5.63 9.68
CA ILE A 332 33.38 -6.84 9.65
C ILE A 332 34.73 -6.58 10.35
N GLU A 333 35.35 -5.43 10.14
CA GLU A 333 36.59 -5.04 10.82
C GLU A 333 36.39 -4.89 12.34
N GLU A 334 35.29 -4.29 12.77
CA GLU A 334 34.93 -4.19 14.19
C GLU A 334 34.69 -5.56 14.82
N ASP A 335 33.96 -6.45 14.14
CA ASP A 335 33.75 -7.82 14.61
C ASP A 335 35.05 -8.62 14.64
N ASN A 336 35.94 -8.44 13.66
CA ASN A 336 37.25 -9.05 13.67
C ASN A 336 38.14 -8.51 14.80
N LYS A 337 38.06 -7.21 15.11
CA LYS A 337 38.75 -6.61 16.27
C LYS A 337 38.21 -7.18 17.58
N LYS A 338 36.88 -7.34 17.73
CA LYS A 338 36.27 -7.99 18.90
C LYS A 338 36.71 -9.45 19.04
N LYS A 339 36.74 -10.21 17.95
CA LYS A 339 37.22 -11.59 17.95
C LYS A 339 38.71 -11.68 18.33
N LYS A 340 39.56 -10.78 17.82
CA LYS A 340 40.97 -10.70 18.23
C LYS A 340 41.12 -10.41 19.72
N LYS A 341 40.39 -9.41 20.25
CA LYS A 341 40.37 -9.11 21.69
C LYS A 341 39.89 -10.31 22.52
N ALA A 342 38.84 -11.01 22.08
CA ALA A 342 38.36 -12.20 22.78
C ALA A 342 39.38 -13.35 22.77
N ILE A 343 40.16 -13.50 21.70
CA ILE A 343 41.27 -14.46 21.62
C ILE A 343 42.42 -14.03 22.55
N GLU A 344 42.77 -12.75 22.58
CA GLU A 344 43.78 -12.18 23.49
C GLU A 344 43.36 -12.32 24.97
N ASP A 345 42.09 -12.05 25.29
CA ASP A 345 41.49 -12.24 26.62
C ASP A 345 41.44 -13.72 27.03
N PHE A 346 41.25 -14.63 26.06
CA PHE A 346 41.31 -16.07 26.29
C PHE A 346 42.76 -16.52 26.55
N GLN A 347 43.73 -16.01 25.79
CA GLN A 347 45.15 -16.31 25.96
C GLN A 347 45.70 -15.79 27.29
N THR A 348 45.29 -14.60 27.74
CA THR A 348 45.68 -14.05 29.05
C THR A 348 45.10 -14.87 30.20
N LYS A 349 43.81 -15.23 30.15
CA LYS A 349 43.20 -16.13 31.15
C LYS A 349 43.85 -17.51 31.19
N TRP A 350 44.34 -18.02 30.06
CA TRP A 350 45.02 -19.31 30.01
C TRP A 350 46.43 -19.26 30.61
N LEU A 351 47.13 -18.13 30.46
CA LEU A 351 48.41 -17.88 31.13
C LEU A 351 48.25 -17.77 32.65
N ASP A 352 47.20 -17.10 33.15
CA ASP A 352 46.90 -17.01 34.59
C ASP A 352 46.57 -18.37 35.23
N VAL A 353 45.91 -19.29 34.49
CA VAL A 353 45.63 -20.66 34.96
C VAL A 353 46.92 -21.48 35.07
N LYS A 354 47.88 -21.26 34.17
CA LYS A 354 49.18 -21.94 34.18
C LYS A 354 50.04 -21.48 35.36
N ASP A 355 50.01 -20.19 35.68
CA ASP A 355 50.70 -19.60 36.85
C ASP A 355 50.05 -19.96 38.20
N MET A 356 48.76 -20.30 38.22
CA MET A 356 48.06 -20.84 39.39
C MET A 356 48.37 -22.32 39.65
N GLN A 357 48.58 -23.12 38.59
CA GLN A 357 48.96 -24.53 38.72
C GLN A 357 50.38 -24.70 39.25
N THR A 358 51.34 -23.88 38.81
CA THR A 358 52.73 -23.92 39.32
C THR A 358 52.82 -23.56 40.80
N LYS A 359 52.02 -22.59 41.28
CA LYS A 359 51.94 -22.24 42.71
C LYS A 359 51.35 -23.35 43.58
N SER A 360 50.37 -24.10 43.05
CA SER A 360 49.77 -25.23 43.78
C SER A 360 50.68 -26.45 43.86
N GLU A 361 51.52 -26.68 42.84
CA GLU A 361 52.51 -27.76 42.85
C GLU A 361 53.67 -27.49 43.83
N GLU A 362 54.14 -26.25 43.93
CA GLU A 362 55.15 -25.84 44.93
C GLU A 362 54.67 -25.97 46.39
N GLU A 363 53.38 -25.77 46.65
CA GLU A 363 52.79 -25.99 47.99
C GLU A 363 52.65 -27.47 48.34
N ARG A 364 52.34 -28.33 47.35
CA ARG A 364 52.26 -29.79 47.55
C ARG A 364 53.61 -30.44 47.83
N GLU A 365 54.69 -29.92 47.24
CA GLU A 365 56.05 -30.40 47.52
C GLU A 365 56.54 -30.04 48.93
N LYS A 366 56.17 -28.86 49.45
CA LYS A 366 56.51 -28.44 50.82
C LYS A 366 55.81 -29.30 51.89
N ILE A 367 54.56 -29.67 51.66
CA ILE A 367 53.77 -30.52 52.58
C ILE A 367 54.32 -31.97 52.58
N ASN A 368 54.67 -32.51 51.40
CA ASN A 368 55.25 -33.86 51.31
C ASN A 368 56.66 -33.97 51.92
N ALA A 369 57.45 -32.89 51.90
CA ALA A 369 58.76 -32.85 52.55
C ALA A 369 58.68 -32.81 54.09
N GLN A 370 57.64 -32.18 54.65
CA GLN A 370 57.38 -32.16 56.10
C GLN A 370 56.86 -33.52 56.59
N PHE A 371 55.94 -34.14 55.82
CA PHE A 371 55.37 -35.45 56.16
C PHE A 371 56.40 -36.59 56.21
N ARG A 372 57.44 -36.55 55.34
CA ARG A 372 58.53 -37.54 55.36
C ARG A 372 59.49 -37.38 56.56
N LYS A 373 59.60 -36.18 57.13
CA LYS A 373 60.44 -35.93 58.33
C LYS A 373 59.75 -36.39 59.61
N GLU A 374 58.43 -36.18 59.73
CA GLU A 374 57.63 -36.61 60.87
C GLU A 374 57.48 -38.15 60.96
N LEU A 375 57.40 -38.84 59.81
CA LEU A 375 57.30 -40.31 59.75
C LEU A 375 58.55 -41.04 60.29
N TYR A 376 59.73 -40.41 60.18
CA TYR A 376 60.99 -40.98 60.67
C TYR A 376 61.18 -40.78 62.19
N GLN A 377 60.73 -39.65 62.73
CA GLN A 377 60.73 -39.38 64.17
C GLN A 377 59.70 -40.25 64.92
N ALA A 378 58.49 -40.43 64.36
CA ALA A 378 57.42 -41.24 64.97
C ALA A 378 57.73 -42.76 65.03
N HIS A 379 58.69 -43.26 64.24
CA HIS A 379 59.10 -44.67 64.27
C HIS A 379 60.05 -44.98 65.44
N LEU A 380 60.87 -44.01 65.87
CA LEU A 380 61.81 -44.16 66.99
C LEU A 380 61.07 -44.09 68.34
N ASP A 381 60.09 -43.20 68.49
CA ASP A 381 59.32 -43.05 69.74
C ASP A 381 58.36 -44.23 70.01
N LYS A 382 57.94 -44.94 68.95
CA LYS A 382 57.00 -46.10 69.04
C LYS A 382 57.62 -47.37 69.65
N VAL A 383 58.94 -47.45 69.78
CA VAL A 383 59.63 -48.65 70.32
C VAL A 383 59.74 -48.58 71.85
N GLU A 384 59.88 -47.39 72.44
CA GLU A 384 60.08 -47.23 73.89
C GLU A 384 58.77 -47.10 74.68
N GLU A 385 57.72 -46.48 74.11
CA GLU A 385 56.42 -46.34 74.79
C GLU A 385 55.61 -47.66 74.88
N LYS A 386 55.90 -48.64 74.01
CA LYS A 386 55.21 -49.95 73.97
C LYS A 386 55.43 -50.82 75.20
N ARG A 387 56.45 -50.53 76.02
CA ARG A 387 56.76 -51.30 77.24
C ARG A 387 56.09 -50.75 78.51
N LYS A 388 55.88 -49.44 78.62
CA LYS A 388 55.32 -48.81 79.83
C LYS A 388 53.81 -48.52 79.73
N LYS A 389 53.23 -48.51 78.52
CA LYS A 389 51.79 -48.25 78.32
C LYS A 389 50.89 -49.49 78.55
N LYS A 390 51.39 -50.72 78.44
CA LYS A 390 50.55 -51.94 78.51
C LYS A 390 49.79 -52.11 79.84
N GLU A 391 50.41 -51.74 80.97
CA GLU A 391 49.81 -51.94 82.30
C GLU A 391 48.84 -50.81 82.71
N LEU A 392 49.07 -49.58 82.22
CA LEU A 392 48.12 -48.46 82.39
C LEU A 392 46.97 -48.51 81.37
N GLN A 393 47.18 -49.22 80.25
CA GLN A 393 46.21 -49.38 79.15
C GLN A 393 45.06 -50.30 79.50
N GLU A 394 45.22 -51.34 80.34
CA GLU A 394 44.12 -52.27 80.62
C GLU A 394 43.03 -51.70 81.53
N LYS A 395 43.38 -50.81 82.46
CA LYS A 395 42.38 -50.12 83.30
C LYS A 395 41.73 -48.95 82.56
N LYS A 396 42.51 -48.20 81.76
CA LYS A 396 41.98 -47.16 80.88
C LYS A 396 41.20 -47.74 79.70
N SER A 397 41.48 -48.96 79.22
CA SER A 397 40.78 -49.59 78.09
C SER A 397 39.37 -50.02 78.44
N LEU A 398 39.09 -50.39 79.70
CA LEU A 398 37.73 -50.70 80.15
C LEU A 398 36.85 -49.44 80.24
N GLU A 399 37.40 -48.32 80.71
CA GLU A 399 36.72 -47.01 80.70
C GLU A 399 36.61 -46.44 79.28
N LEU A 400 37.68 -46.51 78.48
CA LEU A 400 37.66 -46.16 77.05
C LEU A 400 36.69 -47.03 76.26
N SER A 401 36.53 -48.32 76.60
CA SER A 401 35.59 -49.21 75.90
C SER A 401 34.14 -48.79 76.16
N LYS A 402 33.81 -48.32 77.38
CA LYS A 402 32.49 -47.76 77.68
C LYS A 402 32.26 -46.44 76.96
N ILE A 403 33.24 -45.53 77.01
CA ILE A 403 33.19 -44.23 76.30
C ILE A 403 33.14 -44.43 74.78
N LEU A 404 33.87 -45.41 74.23
CA LEU A 404 33.81 -45.76 72.80
C LEU A 404 32.45 -46.34 72.43
N LYS A 405 31.85 -47.20 73.26
CA LYS A 405 30.50 -47.72 72.97
C LYS A 405 29.46 -46.61 72.97
N GLU A 406 29.51 -45.70 73.93
CA GLU A 406 28.63 -44.53 73.98
C GLU A 406 28.89 -43.58 72.80
N TYR A 407 30.16 -43.37 72.42
CA TYR A 407 30.54 -42.57 71.26
C TYR A 407 30.08 -43.23 69.95
N ASP A 408 30.26 -44.54 69.78
CA ASP A 408 29.84 -45.33 68.61
C ASP A 408 28.31 -45.38 68.49
N GLU A 409 27.59 -45.44 69.62
CA GLU A 409 26.14 -45.31 69.64
C GLU A 409 25.70 -43.89 69.27
N CYS A 410 26.44 -42.87 69.71
CA CYS A 410 26.17 -41.47 69.36
C CYS A 410 26.47 -41.19 67.87
N THR A 411 27.57 -41.71 67.32
CA THR A 411 27.91 -41.57 65.90
C THR A 411 26.94 -42.35 65.02
N ARG A 412 26.51 -43.57 65.43
CA ARG A 412 25.45 -44.32 64.72
C ARG A 412 24.12 -43.56 64.70
N LYS A 413 23.69 -43.00 65.84
CA LYS A 413 22.47 -42.17 65.87
C LYS A 413 22.61 -40.93 64.99
N MET A 414 23.78 -40.28 65.01
CA MET A 414 24.08 -39.13 64.15
C MET A 414 24.14 -39.50 62.66
N GLU A 415 24.66 -40.67 62.31
CA GLU A 415 24.69 -41.19 60.93
C GLU A 415 23.30 -41.55 60.43
N ILE A 416 22.49 -42.23 61.25
CA ILE A 416 21.08 -42.53 60.94
C ILE A 416 20.33 -41.22 60.72
N TYR A 417 20.49 -40.24 61.61
CA TYR A 417 19.88 -38.91 61.45
C TYR A 417 20.31 -38.20 60.15
N LYS A 418 21.61 -38.26 59.80
CA LYS A 418 22.12 -37.72 58.52
C LYS A 418 21.56 -38.46 57.30
N GLN A 419 21.39 -39.77 57.39
CA GLN A 419 20.78 -40.58 56.33
C GLN A 419 19.29 -40.26 56.17
N GLU A 420 18.56 -40.10 57.28
CA GLU A 420 17.16 -39.67 57.28
C GLU A 420 17.00 -38.27 56.69
N GLN A 421 17.84 -37.30 57.08
CA GLN A 421 17.91 -35.96 56.47
C GLN A 421 18.10 -36.03 54.96
N LYS A 422 19.08 -36.82 54.49
CA LYS A 422 19.33 -37.02 53.05
C LYS A 422 18.15 -37.68 52.33
N LYS A 423 17.50 -38.67 52.93
CA LYS A 423 16.29 -39.30 52.35
C LYS A 423 15.16 -38.27 52.20
N LEU A 424 14.96 -37.45 53.23
CA LEU A 424 13.95 -36.39 53.24
C LEU A 424 14.24 -35.31 52.18
N GLU A 425 15.52 -34.95 51.98
CA GLU A 425 15.95 -34.07 50.89
C GLU A 425 15.72 -34.68 49.50
N ILE A 426 16.04 -35.96 49.31
CA ILE A 426 15.81 -36.68 48.06
C ILE A 426 14.31 -36.74 47.74
N GLU A 427 13.46 -37.00 48.73
CA GLU A 427 12.00 -37.00 48.58
C GLU A 427 11.47 -35.61 48.18
N LYS A 428 11.92 -34.54 48.85
CA LYS A 428 11.57 -33.16 48.50
C LYS A 428 12.01 -32.79 47.07
N LEU A 429 13.22 -33.20 46.67
CA LEU A 429 13.71 -32.99 45.31
C LEU A 429 12.92 -33.79 44.26
N ALA A 430 12.49 -35.01 44.61
CA ALA A 430 11.65 -35.83 43.74
C ALA A 430 10.26 -35.20 43.56
N GLU A 431 9.66 -34.64 44.62
CA GLU A 431 8.40 -33.88 44.55
C GLU A 431 8.53 -32.63 43.69
N LEU A 432 9.58 -31.83 43.88
CA LEU A 432 9.85 -30.65 43.05
C LEU A 432 10.00 -31.02 41.57
N ASN A 433 10.72 -32.11 41.27
CA ASN A 433 10.87 -32.60 39.91
C ASN A 433 9.55 -33.10 39.30
N LYS A 434 8.63 -33.64 40.09
CA LYS A 434 7.28 -34.01 39.62
C LYS A 434 6.48 -32.75 39.26
N ILE A 435 6.45 -31.76 40.14
CA ILE A 435 5.76 -30.48 39.90
C ILE A 435 6.30 -29.80 38.63
N LEU A 436 7.63 -29.75 38.47
CA LEU A 436 8.26 -29.13 37.31
C LEU A 436 7.94 -29.87 36.00
N LYS A 437 7.84 -31.22 36.03
CA LYS A 437 7.40 -32.01 34.87
C LYS A 437 5.93 -31.77 34.53
N GLU A 438 5.06 -31.70 35.54
CA GLU A 438 3.63 -31.39 35.36
C GLU A 438 3.45 -30.00 34.75
N GLU A 439 4.16 -29.00 35.28
CA GLU A 439 4.15 -27.64 34.75
C GLU A 439 4.66 -27.59 33.29
N GLN A 440 5.73 -28.32 32.96
CA GLN A 440 6.20 -28.42 31.57
C GLN A 440 5.18 -29.08 30.64
N LEU A 441 4.46 -30.10 31.10
CA LEU A 441 3.40 -30.76 30.34
C LEU A 441 2.21 -29.81 30.13
N GLU A 442 1.82 -29.04 31.14
CA GLU A 442 0.79 -28.01 31.01
C GLU A 442 1.20 -26.90 30.04
N ARG A 443 2.44 -26.42 30.10
CA ARG A 443 2.96 -25.43 29.13
C ARG A 443 2.90 -25.97 27.71
N LYS A 444 3.31 -27.21 27.47
CA LYS A 444 3.22 -27.86 26.14
C LYS A 444 1.78 -28.02 25.67
N LYS A 445 0.84 -28.35 26.57
CA LYS A 445 -0.60 -28.42 26.23
C LYS A 445 -1.13 -27.05 25.82
N LYS A 446 -0.84 -26.00 26.60
CA LYS A 446 -1.21 -24.61 26.29
C LYS A 446 -0.63 -24.15 24.94
N GLU A 447 0.66 -24.38 24.69
CA GLU A 447 1.29 -24.05 23.40
C GLU A 447 0.62 -24.76 22.21
N LEU A 448 0.20 -26.01 22.39
CA LEU A 448 -0.48 -26.78 21.36
C LEU A 448 -1.92 -26.28 21.13
N GLU A 449 -2.63 -25.93 22.20
CA GLU A 449 -3.94 -25.28 22.15
C GLU A 449 -3.87 -23.92 21.45
N ASP A 450 -2.90 -23.08 21.82
CA ASP A 450 -2.65 -21.78 21.20
C ASP A 450 -2.31 -21.93 19.72
N ARG A 451 -1.46 -22.90 19.36
CA ARG A 451 -1.12 -23.19 17.96
C ARG A 451 -2.34 -23.66 17.17
N ASN A 452 -3.21 -24.47 17.77
CA ASN A 452 -4.44 -24.93 17.15
C ASN A 452 -5.47 -23.81 17.02
N ALA A 453 -5.59 -22.94 18.03
CA ALA A 453 -6.41 -21.75 17.97
C ALA A 453 -5.94 -20.80 16.86
N TRP A 454 -4.62 -20.56 16.76
CA TRP A 454 -4.03 -19.74 15.70
C TRP A 454 -4.27 -20.32 14.30
N ARG A 455 -4.14 -21.65 14.15
CA ARG A 455 -4.49 -22.34 12.88
C ARG A 455 -5.96 -22.19 12.52
N LYS A 456 -6.87 -22.27 13.50
CA LYS A 456 -8.30 -22.03 13.27
C LYS A 456 -8.55 -20.60 12.81
N VAL A 457 -7.98 -19.60 13.48
CA VAL A 457 -8.10 -18.18 13.11
C VAL A 457 -7.60 -17.94 11.67
N ILE A 458 -6.47 -18.53 11.28
CA ILE A 458 -5.97 -18.41 9.89
C ILE A 458 -6.94 -19.05 8.91
N LYS A 459 -7.44 -20.25 9.23
CA LYS A 459 -8.38 -20.94 8.36
C LYS A 459 -9.68 -20.15 8.20
N ASP A 460 -10.21 -19.63 9.30
CA ASP A 460 -11.43 -18.83 9.30
C ASP A 460 -11.22 -17.54 8.49
N SER A 461 -10.07 -16.87 8.65
CA SER A 461 -9.67 -15.70 7.83
C SER A 461 -9.58 -16.05 6.35
N GLN A 462 -9.01 -17.20 5.99
CA GLN A 462 -8.93 -17.65 4.60
C GLN A 462 -10.31 -18.01 4.03
N ASP A 463 -11.18 -18.61 4.84
CA ASP A 463 -12.54 -18.96 4.44
C ASP A 463 -13.42 -17.70 4.28
N GLU A 464 -13.22 -16.67 5.11
CA GLU A 464 -13.81 -15.34 4.94
C GLU A 464 -13.32 -14.65 3.65
N GLU A 465 -12.01 -14.63 3.40
CA GLU A 465 -11.45 -14.09 2.15
C GLU A 465 -11.99 -14.81 0.92
N ARG A 466 -12.17 -16.13 0.99
CA ARG A 466 -12.80 -16.92 -0.08
C ARG A 466 -14.25 -16.53 -0.30
N LYS A 467 -15.04 -16.35 0.77
CA LYS A 467 -16.44 -15.89 0.66
C LYS A 467 -16.50 -14.50 0.00
N TYR A 468 -15.66 -13.56 0.44
CA TYR A 468 -15.59 -12.23 -0.17
C TYR A 468 -15.19 -12.28 -1.65
N TYR A 469 -14.23 -13.14 -1.99
CA TYR A 469 -13.84 -13.38 -3.38
C TYR A 469 -14.98 -13.95 -4.23
N GLU A 470 -15.72 -14.94 -3.71
CA GLU A 470 -16.87 -15.53 -4.39
C GLU A 470 -18.01 -14.54 -4.58
N GLU A 471 -18.33 -13.76 -3.55
CA GLU A 471 -19.31 -12.67 -3.63
C GLU A 471 -18.91 -11.64 -4.68
N TYR A 472 -17.65 -11.21 -4.67
CA TYR A 472 -17.11 -10.28 -5.66
C TYR A 472 -17.19 -10.83 -7.09
N ILE A 473 -16.88 -12.11 -7.29
CA ILE A 473 -17.03 -12.72 -8.62
C ILE A 473 -18.50 -12.77 -9.02
N LYS A 474 -19.42 -13.11 -8.11
CA LYS A 474 -20.86 -13.13 -8.39
C LYS A 474 -21.40 -11.76 -8.74
N THR A 475 -20.95 -10.69 -8.06
CA THR A 475 -21.35 -9.32 -8.41
C THR A 475 -20.89 -8.97 -9.81
N VAL A 476 -19.61 -9.21 -10.14
CA VAL A 476 -19.06 -8.99 -11.48
C VAL A 476 -19.78 -9.83 -12.54
N ALA A 477 -20.11 -11.09 -12.24
CA ALA A 477 -20.82 -11.97 -13.16
C ALA A 477 -22.22 -11.47 -13.53
N ASN A 478 -22.86 -10.76 -12.61
CA ASN A 478 -24.20 -10.21 -12.78
C ASN A 478 -24.22 -8.89 -13.56
N GLU A 479 -23.08 -8.22 -13.72
CA GLU A 479 -22.96 -6.99 -14.50
C GLU A 479 -23.26 -7.25 -15.99
N TRP A 480 -23.97 -6.32 -16.63
CA TRP A 480 -24.50 -6.48 -17.99
C TRP A 480 -23.38 -6.73 -19.03
N TRP A 481 -22.28 -5.98 -18.95
CA TRP A 481 -21.15 -6.11 -19.87
C TRP A 481 -20.42 -7.46 -19.73
N ALA A 482 -20.50 -8.08 -18.55
CA ALA A 482 -19.92 -9.39 -18.30
C ALA A 482 -20.81 -10.50 -18.85
N LYS A 483 -22.14 -10.33 -18.84
CA LYS A 483 -23.10 -11.30 -19.42
C LYS A 483 -22.92 -11.47 -20.92
N ASP A 484 -22.63 -10.39 -21.63
CA ASP A 484 -22.42 -10.41 -23.08
C ASP A 484 -21.10 -11.10 -23.49
N ASN A 485 -20.16 -11.25 -22.57
CA ASN A 485 -18.83 -11.80 -22.86
C ASN A 485 -18.76 -13.29 -22.49
N GLU A 486 -19.13 -14.16 -23.43
CA GLU A 486 -19.18 -15.62 -23.22
C GLU A 486 -17.85 -16.22 -22.70
N PRO A 487 -16.65 -15.89 -23.26
CA PRO A 487 -15.37 -16.32 -22.70
C PRO A 487 -15.17 -15.95 -21.22
N LEU A 488 -15.57 -14.74 -20.84
CA LEU A 488 -15.48 -14.27 -19.46
C LEU A 488 -16.44 -15.04 -18.54
N GLN A 489 -17.68 -15.29 -18.99
CA GLN A 489 -18.66 -16.10 -18.24
C GLN A 489 -18.16 -17.53 -18.01
N ARG A 490 -17.54 -18.15 -19.02
CA ARG A 490 -16.91 -19.48 -18.86
C ARG A 490 -15.80 -19.46 -17.82
N TYR A 491 -14.96 -18.41 -17.83
CA TYR A 491 -13.91 -18.23 -16.83
C TYR A 491 -14.46 -18.05 -15.42
N ILE A 492 -15.45 -17.17 -15.25
CA ILE A 492 -16.17 -16.91 -13.99
C ILE A 492 -16.77 -18.19 -13.43
N LYS A 493 -17.51 -18.96 -14.25
CA LYS A 493 -18.09 -20.25 -13.84
C LYS A 493 -17.02 -21.24 -13.37
N GLY A 494 -15.85 -21.25 -14.02
CA GLY A 494 -14.72 -22.09 -13.63
C GLY A 494 -14.03 -21.65 -12.33
N GLN A 495 -14.14 -20.38 -11.94
CA GLN A 495 -13.63 -19.87 -10.66
C GLN A 495 -14.59 -20.15 -9.51
N LEU A 496 -15.91 -20.03 -9.75
CA LEU A 496 -16.95 -20.32 -8.75
C LEU A 496 -17.09 -21.83 -8.47
N ASN A 497 -16.81 -22.68 -9.47
CA ASN A 497 -16.89 -24.13 -9.34
C ASN A 497 -15.50 -24.78 -9.59
N PRO A 498 -14.57 -24.71 -8.63
CA PRO A 498 -13.24 -25.29 -8.80
C PRO A 498 -13.29 -26.82 -8.94
N ALA A 499 -14.26 -27.49 -8.30
CA ALA A 499 -14.38 -28.95 -8.30
C ALA A 499 -14.59 -29.57 -9.70
N THR A 500 -15.30 -28.89 -10.60
CA THR A 500 -15.58 -29.40 -11.95
C THR A 500 -14.45 -29.14 -12.95
N THR A 501 -13.50 -28.24 -12.65
CA THR A 501 -12.41 -27.88 -13.59
C THR A 501 -11.11 -28.67 -13.39
N ILE A 502 -11.04 -29.54 -12.37
CA ILE A 502 -9.85 -30.36 -12.05
C ILE A 502 -9.54 -31.39 -13.15
N SER A 503 -10.54 -31.82 -13.93
CA SER A 503 -10.36 -32.82 -15.00
C SER A 503 -9.54 -32.30 -16.20
N SER A 504 -9.57 -31.00 -16.50
CA SER A 504 -8.91 -30.43 -17.69
C SER A 504 -7.58 -29.71 -17.42
N ARG A 505 -7.23 -29.44 -16.15
CA ARG A 505 -6.00 -28.68 -15.79
C ARG A 505 -4.77 -29.54 -15.47
N ARG A 506 -4.65 -30.76 -16.00
CA ARG A 506 -3.36 -31.49 -15.96
C ARG A 506 -2.27 -30.89 -16.86
N PHE A 507 -2.58 -29.89 -17.69
CA PHE A 507 -1.65 -29.39 -18.70
C PHE A 507 -0.85 -28.11 -18.37
N MET A 508 -1.04 -27.45 -17.21
CA MET A 508 -0.34 -26.17 -16.94
C MET A 508 0.34 -26.04 -15.56
N ASN A 509 0.20 -27.03 -14.68
CA ASN A 509 1.04 -27.15 -13.48
C ASN A 509 2.06 -28.30 -13.62
N GLY A 510 2.48 -28.58 -14.85
CA GLY A 510 3.64 -29.43 -15.10
C GLY A 510 4.90 -28.71 -14.64
N ASN A 511 5.54 -29.26 -13.61
CA ASN A 511 6.90 -28.94 -13.18
C ASN A 511 7.15 -27.52 -12.67
N LEU A 512 6.49 -27.13 -11.57
CA LEU A 512 7.32 -26.61 -10.48
C LEU A 512 8.03 -27.81 -9.84
N HIS A 513 9.08 -28.29 -10.51
CA HIS A 513 10.17 -28.90 -9.78
C HIS A 513 10.63 -27.80 -8.81
N ILE A 514 10.22 -27.93 -7.56
CA ILE A 514 10.94 -27.34 -6.44
C ILE A 514 12.32 -27.97 -6.57
N TYR A 515 13.22 -27.31 -7.30
CA TYR A 515 14.59 -27.74 -7.42
C TYR A 515 15.09 -27.89 -5.99
N ASN A 516 15.39 -29.12 -5.62
CA ASN A 516 15.79 -29.51 -4.29
C ASN A 516 17.10 -28.76 -4.03
N THR A 517 17.04 -27.64 -3.32
CA THR A 517 18.20 -26.78 -3.00
C THR A 517 19.33 -27.58 -2.35
N TRP A 518 18.97 -28.71 -1.74
CA TRP A 518 19.86 -29.75 -1.20
C TRP A 518 20.75 -30.43 -2.25
N GLU A 519 20.22 -30.83 -3.40
CA GLU A 519 21.02 -31.46 -4.47
C GLU A 519 21.97 -30.46 -5.12
N ARG A 520 21.55 -29.18 -5.20
CA ARG A 520 22.38 -28.10 -5.74
C ARG A 520 23.57 -27.74 -4.84
N LEU A 521 23.50 -28.07 -3.56
CA LEU A 521 24.59 -27.91 -2.59
C LEU A 521 25.49 -29.17 -2.48
N GLY A 522 25.28 -30.18 -3.34
CA GLY A 522 26.14 -31.36 -3.41
C GLY A 522 25.83 -32.45 -2.37
N PHE A 523 24.72 -32.34 -1.64
CA PHE A 523 24.30 -33.35 -0.69
C PHE A 523 23.46 -34.42 -1.40
N THR A 524 24.13 -35.41 -2.00
CA THR A 524 23.49 -36.50 -2.77
C THR A 524 22.99 -37.66 -1.90
N GLY A 525 22.84 -37.47 -0.60
CA GLY A 525 22.36 -38.50 0.33
C GLY A 525 20.86 -38.40 0.57
N LYS A 526 20.12 -39.51 0.41
CA LYS A 526 18.72 -39.60 0.87
C LYS A 526 18.68 -39.30 2.38
N TYR A 527 17.88 -38.33 2.77
CA TYR A 527 17.64 -37.98 4.17
C TYR A 527 17.11 -39.19 4.95
N ILE A 528 17.92 -39.75 5.85
CA ILE A 528 17.52 -40.80 6.79
C ILE A 528 16.96 -40.07 8.03
N PRO A 529 15.67 -40.22 8.39
CA PRO A 529 15.05 -39.51 9.53
C PRO A 529 15.65 -39.80 10.92
N GLY A 530 16.73 -40.60 10.99
CA GLY A 530 17.44 -40.96 12.22
C GLY A 530 18.63 -40.05 12.56
N ASP A 531 19.17 -39.27 11.62
CA ASP A 531 20.42 -38.51 11.85
C ASP A 531 20.27 -37.30 12.78
N LEU A 532 19.04 -36.90 13.12
CA LEU A 532 18.79 -35.85 14.11
C LEU A 532 18.72 -36.36 15.56
N LYS A 533 18.59 -37.68 15.78
CA LYS A 533 18.48 -38.24 17.13
C LYS A 533 19.82 -38.41 17.85
N SER A 534 20.95 -38.33 17.15
CA SER A 534 22.29 -38.48 17.73
C SER A 534 22.90 -37.18 18.26
N SER A 535 22.21 -36.03 18.15
CA SER A 535 22.73 -34.75 18.63
C SER A 535 22.38 -34.41 20.09
N SER A 536 21.54 -35.21 20.76
CA SER A 536 21.11 -34.93 22.14
C SER A 536 21.39 -36.04 23.16
N GLU A 537 22.07 -37.13 22.78
CA GLU A 537 22.42 -38.20 23.71
C GLU A 537 23.94 -38.35 23.82
N THR A 538 24.45 -38.07 25.02
CA THR A 538 25.81 -38.30 25.53
C THR A 538 26.96 -37.55 24.85
N VAL A 539 27.37 -36.46 25.49
CA VAL A 539 28.71 -35.89 25.35
C VAL A 539 29.70 -36.91 25.94
N GLY A 540 30.21 -37.81 25.10
CA GLY A 540 31.43 -38.57 25.38
C GLY A 540 32.63 -37.61 25.41
N SER A 541 33.58 -37.88 26.30
CA SER A 541 34.76 -37.04 26.52
C SER A 541 35.54 -36.77 25.22
N HIS A 542 35.94 -35.51 25.04
CA HIS A 542 36.69 -34.98 23.89
C HIS A 542 37.97 -35.76 23.52
N GLU A 543 38.49 -36.62 24.41
CA GLU A 543 39.67 -37.44 24.19
C GLU A 543 39.46 -38.67 23.29
N GLU A 544 38.23 -39.18 23.14
CA GLU A 544 37.97 -40.33 22.24
C GLU A 544 37.91 -39.91 20.76
N PHE A 545 37.52 -38.66 20.48
CA PHE A 545 37.37 -38.16 19.11
C PHE A 545 38.70 -37.88 18.39
N LEU A 546 39.81 -37.83 19.13
CA LEU A 546 41.15 -37.54 18.58
C LEU A 546 41.93 -38.79 18.16
N LYS A 547 41.44 -40.01 18.44
CA LYS A 547 42.15 -41.26 18.09
C LYS A 547 41.93 -41.73 16.65
N ASP A 548 40.86 -41.30 15.98
CA ASP A 548 40.49 -41.81 14.64
C ASP A 548 40.74 -40.83 13.48
N VAL A 549 41.37 -39.68 13.73
CA VAL A 549 41.69 -38.71 12.67
C VAL A 549 43.02 -39.08 12.00
N THR A 550 42.95 -39.94 10.97
CA THR A 550 44.08 -40.13 10.05
C THR A 550 44.29 -38.86 9.20
N PRO A 551 45.54 -38.36 9.05
CA PRO A 551 45.80 -37.14 8.31
C PRO A 551 45.68 -37.41 6.80
N LYS A 552 44.52 -37.09 6.21
CA LYS A 552 44.41 -37.04 4.75
C LYS A 552 45.23 -35.86 4.24
N LYS A 553 46.23 -36.17 3.40
CA LYS A 553 47.07 -35.21 2.66
C LYS A 553 46.19 -34.16 1.99
N TYR A 554 46.36 -32.91 2.42
CA TYR A 554 45.83 -31.73 1.73
C TYR A 554 46.61 -31.57 0.42
N VAL A 555 45.92 -31.66 -0.72
CA VAL A 555 46.46 -31.22 -2.02
C VAL A 555 45.98 -29.78 -2.23
N PRO A 556 46.87 -28.78 -2.27
CA PRO A 556 46.45 -27.41 -2.54
C PRO A 556 45.99 -27.29 -4.00
N ILE A 557 44.77 -26.79 -4.18
CA ILE A 557 44.22 -26.43 -5.49
C ILE A 557 44.84 -25.09 -5.89
N ASN A 558 45.77 -25.11 -6.85
CA ASN A 558 46.32 -23.91 -7.47
C ASN A 558 45.26 -23.29 -8.40
N TYR A 559 44.80 -22.09 -8.06
CA TYR A 559 44.01 -21.24 -8.96
C TYR A 559 44.93 -20.27 -9.69
N GLU A 560 45.63 -20.77 -10.71
CA GLU A 560 46.20 -19.93 -11.76
C GLU A 560 45.69 -20.44 -13.10
N SER A 561 44.53 -19.93 -13.52
CA SER A 561 44.16 -19.89 -14.95
C SER A 561 43.90 -18.44 -15.32
N LYS A 562 44.97 -17.79 -15.79
CA LYS A 562 44.87 -16.75 -16.79
C LYS A 562 44.50 -17.48 -18.08
N ASP A 563 43.28 -17.34 -18.54
CA ASP A 563 42.87 -17.44 -19.94
C ASP A 563 41.34 -17.34 -20.01
N PHE A 564 40.84 -16.11 -20.06
CA PHE A 564 39.56 -15.77 -20.66
C PHE A 564 39.70 -14.38 -21.27
N HIS A 565 40.00 -14.37 -22.57
CA HIS A 565 39.78 -13.24 -23.47
C HIS A 565 38.40 -13.36 -24.08
#